data_AF-A0A7C6LZH1-F1
#
_entry.id   AF-A0A7C6LZH1-F1
#
_cell.length_a   1.000
_cell.length_b   1.000
_cell.length_c   1.000
_cell.angle_alpha   90.00
_cell.angle_beta   90.00
_cell.angle_gamma   90.00
#
_symmetry.space_group_name_H-M   'P 1'
#
loop_
_entity.id
_entity.type
_entity.pdbx_description
1 polymer ?
#
loop_
_entity_poly.entity_id
_entity_poly.type
_entity_poly.pdbx_seq_one_letter_code
_entity_poly.pdbx_strand_id
1 'polypeptide(L)'
;MDYNELLDMLEIESPDEFGYFEHFASLIECDEDIPYDLFYRFLSETDSETLIDLTDNYFEDILQGIPDDGIEIYTMLDTIRQALLGLLSNSSNSDDDRIAYVDELYKFRNWYIFDGIVHVQRINDGKEFDVSISEAISLYRLEKLNEDKYRYDFSDCLDYEIDEYSISFDAKIDEEYDEIIEEDEELYEEGLIDKEFPVIDGESYDEEADADY
;
A
#
# COMPACT_ATOMS: atom_id res chain seq x y z
N MET A 1 -4.36 27.38 0.48
CA MET A 1 -4.33 27.14 1.93
C MET A 1 -3.02 27.66 2.52
N ASP A 2 -3.06 28.32 3.68
CA ASP A 2 -1.90 28.61 4.54
C ASP A 2 -1.86 27.67 5.77
N TYR A 3 -0.82 27.77 6.61
CA TYR A 3 -0.66 26.84 7.75
C TYR A 3 -1.78 26.95 8.80
N ASN A 4 -2.31 28.15 9.05
CA ASN A 4 -3.41 28.30 10.02
C ASN A 4 -4.71 27.77 9.42
N GLU A 5 -4.94 28.01 8.13
CA GLU A 5 -6.08 27.43 7.41
C GLU A 5 -6.04 25.89 7.45
N LEU A 6 -4.86 25.28 7.36
CA LEU A 6 -4.68 23.82 7.54
C LEU A 6 -5.07 23.37 8.95
N LEU A 7 -4.58 24.05 10.00
CA LEU A 7 -4.91 23.71 11.39
C LEU A 7 -6.41 23.88 11.67
N ASP A 8 -7.02 24.95 11.17
CA ASP A 8 -8.46 25.21 11.28
C ASP A 8 -9.29 24.12 10.57
N MET A 9 -8.85 23.66 9.39
CA MET A 9 -9.48 22.58 8.63
C MET A 9 -9.41 21.24 9.36
N LEU A 10 -8.29 20.98 10.06
CA LEU A 10 -8.11 19.79 10.89
C LEU A 10 -8.77 19.92 12.28
N GLU A 11 -9.39 21.06 12.58
CA GLU A 11 -10.02 21.38 13.87
C GLU A 11 -9.08 21.25 15.08
N ILE A 12 -7.81 21.64 14.91
CA ILE A 12 -6.75 21.58 15.95
C ILE A 12 -6.01 22.92 16.11
N GLU A 13 -5.45 23.17 17.29
CA GLU A 13 -4.64 24.37 17.55
C GLU A 13 -3.14 24.17 17.23
N SER A 14 -2.66 22.93 17.23
CA SER A 14 -1.26 22.58 16.94
C SER A 14 -1.09 21.09 16.58
N PRO A 15 0.04 20.69 15.95
CA PRO A 15 0.32 19.30 15.62
C PRO A 15 0.29 18.32 16.80
N ASP A 16 0.55 18.80 18.03
CA ASP A 16 0.49 17.97 19.25
C ASP A 16 -0.94 17.48 19.58
N GLU A 17 -1.97 18.10 18.99
CA GLU A 17 -3.38 17.68 19.13
C GLU A 17 -3.81 16.71 18.03
N PHE A 18 -2.94 16.41 17.07
CA PHE A 18 -3.18 15.41 16.04
C PHE A 18 -3.12 14.01 16.67
N GLY A 19 -4.22 13.26 16.62
CA GLY A 19 -4.30 11.97 17.31
C GLY A 19 -5.64 11.25 17.20
N TYR A 20 -6.64 11.86 16.58
CA TYR A 20 -7.92 11.22 16.29
C TYR A 20 -8.00 10.82 14.82
N PHE A 21 -8.71 9.73 14.56
CA PHE A 21 -8.94 9.20 13.22
C PHE A 21 -9.48 10.29 12.27
N GLU A 22 -10.40 11.10 12.76
CA GLU A 22 -11.07 12.17 12.03
C GLU A 22 -10.09 13.26 11.59
N HIS A 23 -9.04 13.54 12.35
CA HIS A 23 -8.00 14.48 11.92
C HIS A 23 -7.24 13.93 10.71
N PHE A 24 -6.86 12.65 10.77
CA PHE A 24 -6.14 12.00 9.67
C PHE A 24 -7.03 11.86 8.43
N ALA A 25 -8.27 11.41 8.60
CA ALA A 25 -9.25 11.35 7.52
C ALA A 25 -9.48 12.73 6.88
N SER A 26 -9.57 13.80 7.67
CA SER A 26 -9.71 15.17 7.14
C SER A 26 -8.47 15.61 6.35
N LEU A 27 -7.27 15.27 6.81
CA LEU A 27 -6.03 15.58 6.11
C LEU A 27 -5.95 14.87 4.74
N ILE A 28 -6.37 13.61 4.69
CA ILE A 28 -6.29 12.79 3.47
C ILE A 28 -7.46 13.08 2.53
N GLU A 29 -8.68 13.14 3.02
CA GLU A 29 -9.90 13.14 2.19
C GLU A 29 -10.42 14.53 1.83
N CYS A 30 -9.78 15.63 2.29
CA CYS A 30 -10.24 16.95 1.88
C CYS A 30 -10.05 17.15 0.37
N ASP A 31 -11.04 17.79 -0.25
CA ASP A 31 -11.08 18.09 -1.69
C ASP A 31 -10.29 19.36 -2.04
N GLU A 32 -9.68 20.01 -1.05
CA GLU A 32 -8.82 21.18 -1.23
C GLU A 32 -7.37 20.79 -1.55
N ASP A 33 -6.70 21.62 -2.34
CA ASP A 33 -5.26 21.46 -2.58
C ASP A 33 -4.47 21.90 -1.35
N ILE A 34 -3.73 20.96 -0.75
CA ILE A 34 -2.78 21.24 0.33
C ILE A 34 -1.38 21.34 -0.29
N PRO A 35 -0.71 22.50 -0.22
CA PRO A 35 0.67 22.63 -0.65
C PRO A 35 1.57 21.62 0.07
N TYR A 36 2.41 20.92 -0.68
CA TYR A 36 3.31 19.90 -0.14
C TYR A 36 4.17 20.42 1.02
N ASP A 37 4.65 21.66 0.96
CA ASP A 37 5.48 22.25 2.01
C ASP A 37 4.73 22.40 3.35
N LEU A 38 3.42 22.67 3.30
CA LEU A 38 2.57 22.70 4.48
C LEU A 38 2.28 21.30 5.00
N PHE A 39 2.00 20.36 4.09
CA PHE A 39 1.75 18.95 4.41
C PHE A 39 2.96 18.30 5.09
N TYR A 40 4.16 18.49 4.52
CA TYR A 40 5.42 18.05 5.10
C TYR A 40 5.69 18.69 6.45
N ARG A 41 5.57 20.02 6.54
CA ARG A 41 5.81 20.74 7.79
C ARG A 41 4.95 20.17 8.91
N PHE A 42 3.65 20.01 8.65
CA PHE A 42 2.71 19.48 9.63
C PHE A 42 3.11 18.09 10.12
N LEU A 43 3.29 17.13 9.19
CA LEU A 43 3.62 15.74 9.53
C LEU A 43 5.03 15.56 10.13
N SER A 44 5.96 16.47 9.85
CA SER A 44 7.29 16.48 10.46
C SER A 44 7.27 16.90 11.94
N GLU A 45 6.23 17.64 12.36
CA GLU A 45 6.04 18.08 13.74
C GLU A 45 5.22 17.06 14.57
N THR A 46 4.56 16.08 13.91
CA THR A 46 3.80 15.00 14.57
C THR A 46 4.69 13.81 14.93
N ASP A 47 4.48 13.22 16.11
CA ASP A 47 5.25 12.07 16.56
C ASP A 47 4.98 10.80 15.73
N SER A 48 6.01 9.95 15.61
CA SER A 48 5.93 8.73 14.77
C SER A 48 4.93 7.71 15.29
N GLU A 49 4.78 7.55 16.61
CA GLU A 49 3.86 6.56 17.20
C GLU A 49 2.41 6.90 16.84
N THR A 50 2.03 8.17 17.00
CA THR A 50 0.73 8.68 16.56
C THR A 50 0.50 8.44 15.08
N LEU A 51 1.50 8.71 14.23
CA LEU A 51 1.32 8.52 12.78
C LEU A 51 1.24 7.06 12.36
N ILE A 52 1.93 6.15 13.06
CA ILE A 52 1.78 4.70 12.86
C ILE A 52 0.34 4.31 13.15
N ASP A 53 -0.16 4.67 14.34
CA ASP A 53 -1.51 4.32 14.76
C ASP A 53 -2.57 4.91 13.82
N LEU A 54 -2.45 6.19 13.45
CA LEU A 54 -3.42 6.84 12.57
C LEU A 54 -3.39 6.28 11.14
N THR A 55 -2.19 6.06 10.59
CA THR A 55 -2.04 5.45 9.26
C THR A 55 -2.67 4.06 9.25
N ASP A 56 -2.36 3.24 10.26
CA ASP A 56 -2.85 1.86 10.32
C ASP A 56 -4.38 1.81 10.44
N ASN A 57 -4.94 2.57 11.37
CA ASN A 57 -6.38 2.63 11.61
C ASN A 57 -7.14 3.17 10.38
N TYR A 58 -6.59 4.17 9.69
CA TYR A 58 -7.20 4.73 8.48
C TYR A 58 -7.28 3.72 7.34
N PHE A 59 -6.15 3.05 7.04
CA PHE A 59 -6.14 2.05 5.97
C PHE A 59 -6.99 0.82 6.32
N GLU A 60 -7.00 0.36 7.58
CA GLU A 60 -7.89 -0.71 8.01
C GLU A 60 -9.38 -0.36 7.79
N ASP A 61 -9.78 0.87 8.08
CA ASP A 61 -11.14 1.33 7.77
C ASP A 61 -11.41 1.27 6.27
N ILE A 62 -10.54 1.86 5.43
CA ILE A 62 -10.66 1.84 3.97
C ILE A 62 -10.80 0.41 3.44
N LEU A 63 -9.91 -0.50 3.86
CA LEU A 63 -9.86 -1.89 3.41
C LEU A 63 -11.17 -2.65 3.72
N GLN A 64 -11.80 -2.38 4.86
CA GLN A 64 -13.13 -2.93 5.20
C GLN A 64 -14.27 -2.37 4.34
N GLY A 65 -14.02 -1.22 3.70
CA GLY A 65 -14.92 -0.54 2.79
C GLY A 65 -14.86 -1.02 1.34
N ILE A 66 -13.96 -1.94 1.00
CA ILE A 66 -13.78 -2.39 -0.39
C ILE A 66 -14.88 -3.40 -0.79
N PRO A 67 -15.38 -3.35 -2.05
CA PRO A 67 -16.26 -4.37 -2.59
C PRO A 67 -15.70 -5.79 -2.52
N ASP A 68 -16.55 -6.79 -2.32
CA ASP A 68 -16.13 -8.19 -2.14
C ASP A 68 -15.35 -8.75 -3.35
N ASP A 69 -15.58 -8.21 -4.55
CA ASP A 69 -14.91 -8.55 -5.80
C ASP A 69 -13.69 -7.65 -6.12
N GLY A 70 -13.39 -6.65 -5.29
CA GLY A 70 -12.28 -5.71 -5.44
C GLY A 70 -10.94 -6.22 -4.89
N ILE A 71 -10.54 -7.46 -5.21
CA ILE A 71 -9.34 -8.09 -4.64
C ILE A 71 -8.05 -7.37 -5.06
N GLU A 72 -7.93 -6.94 -6.32
CA GLU A 72 -6.72 -6.26 -6.79
C GLU A 72 -6.54 -4.90 -6.11
N ILE A 73 -7.61 -4.10 -5.99
CA ILE A 73 -7.53 -2.79 -5.32
C ILE A 73 -7.29 -2.93 -3.81
N TYR A 74 -7.86 -3.95 -3.17
CA TYR A 74 -7.55 -4.30 -1.78
C TYR A 74 -6.05 -4.55 -1.60
N THR A 75 -5.47 -5.39 -2.48
CA THR A 75 -4.04 -5.73 -2.42
C THR A 75 -3.16 -4.49 -2.64
N MET A 76 -3.54 -3.62 -3.58
CA MET A 76 -2.82 -2.36 -3.83
C MET A 76 -2.81 -1.47 -2.58
N LEU A 77 -3.98 -1.21 -2.00
CA LEU A 77 -4.13 -0.37 -0.81
C LEU A 77 -3.40 -0.94 0.40
N ASP A 78 -3.45 -2.26 0.60
CA ASP A 78 -2.72 -2.91 1.68
C ASP A 78 -1.20 -2.86 1.47
N THR A 79 -0.73 -2.94 0.21
CA THR A 79 0.70 -2.77 -0.10
C THR A 79 1.16 -1.33 0.21
N ILE A 80 0.37 -0.32 -0.16
CA ILE A 80 0.65 1.09 0.17
C ILE A 80 0.69 1.29 1.69
N ARG A 81 -0.28 0.74 2.42
CA ARG A 81 -0.30 0.75 3.89
C ARG A 81 0.99 0.16 4.47
N GLN A 82 1.38 -1.03 4.03
CA GLN A 82 2.58 -1.71 4.52
C GLN A 82 3.85 -0.88 4.27
N ALA A 83 3.97 -0.25 3.09
CA ALA A 83 5.09 0.64 2.78
C ALA A 83 5.14 1.87 3.71
N LEU A 84 4.00 2.54 3.91
CA LEU A 84 3.90 3.70 4.80
C LEU A 84 4.24 3.35 6.26
N LEU A 85 3.73 2.23 6.77
CA LEU A 85 4.04 1.76 8.12
C LEU A 85 5.50 1.34 8.27
N GLY A 86 6.07 0.74 7.23
CA GLY A 86 7.49 0.38 7.18
C GLY A 86 8.41 1.59 7.30
N LEU A 87 8.08 2.68 6.59
CA LEU A 87 8.81 3.95 6.66
C LEU A 87 8.76 4.58 8.06
N LEU A 88 7.63 4.50 8.76
CA LEU A 88 7.50 5.03 10.13
C LEU A 88 8.11 4.13 11.21
N SER A 89 8.11 2.81 11.01
CA SER A 89 8.52 1.82 12.01
C SER A 89 10.04 1.60 12.05
N ASN A 90 10.78 2.05 11.04
CA ASN A 90 12.22 1.91 11.00
C ASN A 90 12.89 2.62 12.18
N SER A 91 13.65 1.85 12.97
CA SER A 91 14.34 2.31 14.19
C SER A 91 15.35 3.45 14.00
N SER A 92 15.68 3.79 12.75
CA SER A 92 16.48 4.96 12.40
C SER A 92 15.72 6.29 12.56
N ASN A 93 14.38 6.29 12.41
CA ASN A 93 13.52 7.50 12.37
C ASN A 93 14.29 8.70 11.79
N SER A 94 14.95 8.48 10.65
CA SER A 94 15.82 9.49 10.08
C SER A 94 14.96 10.55 9.41
N ASP A 95 15.50 11.77 9.27
CA ASP A 95 14.82 12.83 8.52
C ASP A 95 14.46 12.36 7.09
N ASP A 96 15.28 11.46 6.51
CA ASP A 96 15.05 10.87 5.18
C ASP A 96 13.86 9.91 5.17
N ASP A 97 13.71 9.03 6.18
CA ASP A 97 12.56 8.12 6.33
C ASP A 97 11.25 8.92 6.48
N ARG A 98 11.31 10.01 7.25
CA ARG A 98 10.20 10.94 7.42
C ARG A 98 9.80 11.61 6.11
N ILE A 99 10.76 12.07 5.32
CA ILE A 99 10.50 12.66 4.00
C ILE A 99 9.82 11.64 3.09
N ALA A 100 10.36 10.42 3.01
CA ALA A 100 9.79 9.36 2.19
C ALA A 100 8.34 9.02 2.59
N TYR A 101 8.03 8.98 3.90
CA TYR A 101 6.67 8.77 4.38
C TYR A 101 5.72 9.86 3.89
N VAL A 102 6.14 11.13 4.01
CA VAL A 102 5.33 12.26 3.58
C VAL A 102 5.13 12.24 2.07
N ASP A 103 6.17 11.92 1.30
CA ASP A 103 6.12 11.81 -0.16
C ASP A 103 5.10 10.76 -0.61
N GLU A 104 5.22 9.56 -0.05
CA GLU A 104 4.34 8.43 -0.37
C GLU A 104 2.89 8.71 0.08
N LEU A 105 2.68 9.30 1.27
CA LEU A 105 1.35 9.63 1.75
C LEU A 105 0.69 10.74 0.91
N TYR A 106 1.46 11.76 0.52
CA TYR A 106 0.98 12.83 -0.34
C TYR A 106 0.62 12.32 -1.73
N LYS A 107 1.44 11.42 -2.28
CA LYS A 107 1.16 10.73 -3.54
C LYS A 107 -0.12 9.89 -3.44
N PHE A 108 -0.23 9.08 -2.39
CA PHE A 108 -1.43 8.28 -2.11
C PHE A 108 -2.67 9.16 -2.03
N ARG A 109 -2.62 10.26 -1.26
CA ARG A 109 -3.73 11.22 -1.15
C ARG A 109 -4.19 11.70 -2.52
N ASN A 110 -3.26 12.17 -3.36
CA ASN A 110 -3.62 12.72 -4.66
C ASN A 110 -4.26 11.67 -5.57
N TRP A 111 -3.69 10.47 -5.58
CA TRP A 111 -4.25 9.33 -6.30
C TRP A 111 -5.63 8.90 -5.76
N TYR A 112 -5.80 8.84 -4.44
CA TYR A 112 -7.02 8.36 -3.79
C TYR A 112 -8.22 9.31 -3.97
N ILE A 113 -7.97 10.62 -3.95
CA ILE A 113 -9.00 11.66 -3.98
C ILE A 113 -9.22 12.26 -5.37
N PHE A 114 -8.17 12.44 -6.17
CA PHE A 114 -8.25 13.22 -7.41
C PHE A 114 -7.93 12.42 -8.67
N ASP A 115 -6.82 11.67 -8.70
CA ASP A 115 -6.30 11.10 -9.94
C ASP A 115 -6.88 9.71 -10.27
N GLY A 116 -7.15 8.89 -9.26
CA GLY A 116 -7.66 7.53 -9.41
C GLY A 116 -9.14 7.53 -9.82
N ILE A 117 -9.43 6.98 -11.00
CA ILE A 117 -10.78 6.96 -11.57
C ILE A 117 -11.37 5.55 -11.49
N VAL A 118 -12.53 5.45 -10.86
CA VAL A 118 -13.32 4.21 -10.77
C VAL A 118 -14.57 4.36 -11.63
N HIS A 119 -14.76 3.42 -12.55
CA HIS A 119 -15.96 3.39 -13.37
C HIS A 119 -17.09 2.68 -12.63
N VAL A 120 -18.20 3.38 -12.44
CA VAL A 120 -19.34 2.87 -11.66
C VAL A 120 -20.57 2.74 -12.54
N GLN A 121 -21.22 1.57 -12.49
CA GLN A 121 -22.48 1.31 -13.18
C GLN A 121 -23.58 0.99 -12.17
N ARG A 122 -24.66 1.77 -12.16
CA ARG A 122 -25.85 1.47 -11.36
C ARG A 122 -26.62 0.29 -11.96
N ILE A 123 -26.88 -0.75 -11.15
CA ILE A 123 -27.50 -1.99 -11.62
C ILE A 123 -28.96 -1.78 -12.06
N ASN A 124 -29.69 -0.89 -11.39
CA ASN A 124 -31.13 -0.72 -11.60
C ASN A 124 -31.52 -0.13 -12.96
N ASP A 125 -30.71 0.79 -13.51
CA ASP A 125 -31.00 1.46 -14.78
C ASP A 125 -29.83 1.47 -15.77
N GLY A 126 -28.69 0.88 -15.39
CA GLY A 126 -27.49 0.82 -16.21
C GLY A 126 -26.78 2.16 -16.37
N LYS A 127 -27.07 3.17 -15.54
CA LYS A 127 -26.40 4.47 -15.63
C LYS A 127 -24.93 4.33 -15.22
N GLU A 128 -24.04 4.84 -16.07
CA GLU A 128 -22.60 4.87 -15.86
C GLU A 128 -22.13 6.28 -15.48
N PHE A 129 -21.14 6.35 -14.59
CA PHE A 129 -20.47 7.57 -14.18
C PHE A 129 -19.12 7.24 -13.52
N ASP A 130 -18.24 8.22 -13.48
CA ASP A 130 -16.89 8.10 -12.93
C ASP A 130 -16.82 8.82 -11.58
N VAL A 131 -16.07 8.23 -10.65
CA VAL A 131 -15.84 8.76 -9.29
C VAL A 131 -14.40 8.50 -8.87
N SER A 132 -13.95 9.18 -7.81
CA SER A 132 -12.66 8.86 -7.21
C SER A 132 -12.68 7.53 -6.44
N ILE A 133 -11.51 7.03 -6.05
CA ILE A 133 -11.40 5.80 -5.24
C ILE A 133 -12.10 5.98 -3.89
N SER A 134 -11.90 7.12 -3.23
CA SER A 134 -12.59 7.46 -1.97
C SER A 134 -14.11 7.49 -2.13
N GLU A 135 -14.61 8.13 -3.19
CA GLU A 135 -16.03 8.20 -3.48
C GLU A 135 -16.62 6.82 -3.79
N ALA A 136 -15.91 5.97 -4.53
CA ALA A 136 -16.33 4.59 -4.81
C ALA A 136 -16.50 3.76 -3.53
N ILE A 137 -15.52 3.82 -2.63
CA ILE A 137 -15.57 3.12 -1.34
C ILE A 137 -16.73 3.66 -0.48
N SER A 138 -16.90 4.98 -0.45
CA SER A 138 -18.01 5.63 0.24
C SER A 138 -19.38 5.22 -0.33
N LEU A 139 -19.50 5.15 -1.65
CA LEU A 139 -20.70 4.68 -2.34
C LEU A 139 -21.03 3.24 -1.95
N TYR A 140 -20.04 2.34 -1.95
CA TYR A 140 -20.26 0.94 -1.57
C TYR A 140 -20.71 0.80 -0.11
N ARG A 141 -20.13 1.59 0.81
CA ARG A 141 -20.60 1.65 2.20
C ARG A 141 -22.05 2.11 2.29
N LEU A 142 -22.45 3.11 1.51
CA LEU A 142 -23.83 3.61 1.47
C LEU A 142 -24.80 2.58 0.89
N GLU A 143 -24.38 1.70 -0.04
CA GLU A 143 -25.21 0.59 -0.53
C GLU A 143 -25.64 -0.35 0.60
N LYS A 144 -24.77 -0.60 1.58
CA LYS A 144 -25.11 -1.45 2.73
C LYS A 144 -26.25 -0.86 3.58
N LEU A 145 -26.52 0.44 3.43
CA LEU A 145 -27.58 1.17 4.12
C LEU A 145 -28.82 1.43 3.25
N ASN A 146 -28.73 1.23 1.94
CA ASN A 146 -29.73 1.65 0.95
C ASN A 146 -30.11 0.51 -0.02
N GLU A 147 -30.99 0.74 -1.00
CA GLU A 147 -31.42 -0.30 -1.97
C GLU A 147 -30.71 -0.24 -3.34
N ASP A 148 -30.17 0.92 -3.75
CA ASP A 148 -29.47 1.03 -5.04
C ASP A 148 -28.12 0.30 -4.96
N LYS A 149 -27.88 -0.58 -5.93
CA LYS A 149 -26.64 -1.36 -6.05
C LYS A 149 -25.83 -0.95 -7.26
N TYR A 150 -24.51 -1.03 -7.14
CA TYR A 150 -23.60 -0.64 -8.20
C TYR A 150 -22.60 -1.76 -8.51
N ARG A 151 -21.96 -1.65 -9.67
CA ARG A 151 -20.76 -2.40 -10.04
C ARG A 151 -19.61 -1.41 -10.13
N TYR A 152 -18.48 -1.79 -9.55
CA TYR A 152 -17.26 -1.00 -9.50
C TYR A 152 -16.21 -1.63 -10.40
N ASP A 153 -15.51 -0.82 -11.18
CA ASP A 153 -14.37 -1.23 -11.97
C ASP A 153 -13.18 -0.34 -11.61
N PHE A 154 -12.20 -0.96 -10.93
CA PHE A 154 -10.97 -0.32 -10.46
C PHE A 154 -9.78 -0.55 -11.40
N SER A 155 -10.00 -1.13 -12.59
CA SER A 155 -8.91 -1.56 -13.48
C SER A 155 -7.93 -0.44 -13.82
N ASP A 156 -8.41 0.80 -13.92
CA ASP A 156 -7.62 2.00 -14.24
C ASP A 156 -6.87 2.57 -13.02
N CYS A 157 -7.04 1.98 -11.83
CA CYS A 157 -6.37 2.39 -10.59
C CYS A 157 -5.21 1.45 -10.19
N LEU A 158 -4.91 0.41 -10.98
CA LEU A 158 -3.98 -0.65 -10.58
C LEU A 158 -2.51 -0.38 -10.96
N ASP A 159 -2.19 0.79 -11.49
CA ASP A 159 -0.85 1.20 -11.93
C ASP A 159 -0.12 2.10 -10.91
N TYR A 160 -0.58 2.14 -9.66
CA TYR A 160 0.09 2.88 -8.60
C TYR A 160 1.51 2.33 -8.36
N GLU A 161 2.51 3.16 -8.63
CA GLU A 161 3.91 2.82 -8.36
C GLU A 161 4.27 3.18 -6.92
N ILE A 162 4.74 2.24 -6.11
CA ILE A 162 5.30 2.54 -4.78
C ILE A 162 6.76 2.92 -4.97
N ASP A 163 7.25 3.97 -4.29
CA ASP A 163 8.67 4.30 -4.37
C ASP A 163 9.50 3.13 -3.79
N GLU A 164 10.55 2.70 -4.51
CA GLU A 164 11.40 1.57 -4.11
C GLU A 164 12.08 1.81 -2.75
N TYR A 165 12.27 3.09 -2.38
CA TYR A 165 12.81 3.48 -1.07
C TYR A 165 11.79 3.34 0.07
N SER A 166 10.49 3.19 -0.24
CA SER A 166 9.39 3.04 0.73
C SER A 166 9.23 1.63 1.27
N ILE A 167 9.84 0.62 0.62
CA ILE A 167 9.66 -0.78 1.00
C ILE A 167 10.71 -1.15 2.05
N SER A 168 10.34 -1.11 3.34
CA SER A 168 11.12 -1.81 4.36
C SER A 168 10.72 -3.30 4.35
N PHE A 169 11.69 -4.17 4.11
CA PHE A 169 11.51 -5.62 4.23
C PHE A 169 11.50 -6.02 5.70
N ASP A 170 10.53 -5.58 6.48
CA ASP A 170 10.22 -6.20 7.77
C ASP A 170 9.30 -7.39 7.53
N ALA A 171 9.88 -8.43 6.92
CA ALA A 171 9.30 -9.76 6.99
C ALA A 171 9.33 -10.20 8.46
N LYS A 172 8.26 -9.90 9.21
CA LYS A 172 7.90 -10.69 10.38
C LYS A 172 7.59 -12.09 9.86
N ILE A 173 8.63 -12.91 9.79
CA ILE A 173 8.48 -14.35 9.78
C ILE A 173 7.63 -14.65 11.03
N ASP A 174 6.43 -15.14 10.82
CA ASP A 174 5.56 -15.60 11.89
C ASP A 174 6.38 -16.59 12.72
N GLU A 175 6.66 -16.27 13.99
CA GLU A 175 7.45 -17.11 14.92
C GLU A 175 6.75 -18.45 15.23
N GLU A 176 5.67 -18.79 14.52
CA GLU A 176 4.95 -20.07 14.64
C GLU A 176 5.48 -21.17 13.69
N TYR A 177 6.55 -20.91 12.92
CA TYR A 177 7.25 -21.90 12.08
C TYR A 177 8.71 -22.17 12.48
N ASP A 178 9.09 -21.95 13.74
CA ASP A 178 10.42 -22.28 14.26
C ASP A 178 10.56 -23.72 14.83
N GLU A 179 9.54 -24.57 14.67
CA GLU A 179 9.69 -26.01 14.96
C GLU A 179 9.58 -26.85 13.67
N ILE A 180 10.77 -27.30 13.23
CA ILE A 180 11.13 -28.50 12.45
C ILE A 180 12.01 -28.13 11.26
N ILE A 181 13.24 -27.69 11.57
CA ILE A 181 14.42 -28.16 10.84
C ILE A 181 15.44 -28.55 11.91
N GLU A 182 15.25 -29.72 12.53
CA GLU A 182 16.41 -30.43 13.06
C GLU A 182 17.27 -30.80 11.84
N GLU A 183 18.48 -30.24 11.74
CA GLU A 183 19.50 -30.68 10.79
C GLU A 183 19.81 -32.16 11.08
N ASP A 184 19.09 -33.07 10.43
CA ASP A 184 19.49 -34.47 10.34
C ASP A 184 20.75 -34.54 9.45
N GLU A 185 21.92 -34.40 10.07
CA GLU A 185 23.24 -34.60 9.45
C GLU A 185 23.44 -36.05 8.91
N GLU A 186 22.49 -36.97 9.09
CA GLU A 186 22.58 -38.36 8.64
C GLU A 186 22.12 -38.60 7.19
N LEU A 187 21.52 -37.62 6.50
CA LEU A 187 21.02 -37.84 5.11
C LEU A 187 22.12 -37.87 4.03
N TYR A 188 23.37 -37.52 4.39
CA TYR A 188 24.50 -37.48 3.46
C TYR A 188 25.24 -38.81 3.32
N GLU A 189 24.84 -39.88 4.03
CA GLU A 189 25.59 -41.14 4.02
C GLU A 189 25.06 -42.21 3.05
N GLU A 190 23.92 -42.00 2.37
CA GLU A 190 23.46 -42.91 1.31
C GLU A 190 23.26 -42.20 -0.03
N GLY A 191 24.41 -41.88 -0.63
CA GLY A 191 24.72 -41.93 -2.06
C GLY A 191 23.67 -41.44 -3.06
N LEU A 192 23.97 -40.32 -3.74
CA LEU A 192 23.83 -40.16 -5.20
C LEU A 192 24.22 -38.77 -5.77
N ILE A 193 24.98 -37.93 -5.05
CA ILE A 193 25.50 -36.68 -5.64
C ILE A 193 26.98 -36.51 -5.27
N ASP A 194 27.86 -36.75 -6.25
CA ASP A 194 29.29 -36.45 -6.14
C ASP A 194 29.48 -34.93 -6.25
N LYS A 195 30.05 -34.32 -5.21
CA LYS A 195 30.29 -32.88 -5.10
C LYS A 195 31.38 -32.38 -6.05
N GLU A 196 32.20 -33.29 -6.60
CA GLU A 196 33.32 -32.92 -7.47
C GLU A 196 32.94 -32.83 -8.95
N PHE A 197 31.84 -33.48 -9.37
CA PHE A 197 31.31 -33.41 -10.75
C PHE A 197 29.77 -33.37 -10.77
N PRO A 198 29.15 -32.20 -10.56
CA PRO A 198 27.70 -32.08 -10.74
C PRO A 198 27.34 -32.32 -12.21
N VAL A 199 26.42 -33.26 -12.47
CA VAL A 199 25.88 -33.51 -13.81
C VAL A 199 24.99 -32.33 -14.19
N ILE A 200 25.49 -31.47 -15.08
CA ILE A 200 24.71 -30.39 -15.68
C ILE A 200 23.90 -31.03 -16.82
N ASP A 201 22.61 -31.28 -16.60
CA ASP A 201 21.66 -31.62 -17.68
C ASP A 201 21.36 -30.34 -18.48
N GLY A 202 22.35 -29.92 -19.26
CA GLY A 202 22.22 -28.92 -20.30
C GLY A 202 21.80 -29.60 -21.58
N GLU A 203 20.50 -29.63 -21.88
CA GLU A 203 20.04 -29.88 -23.25
C GLU A 203 20.48 -28.72 -24.15
N SER A 204 21.67 -28.84 -24.73
CA SER A 204 22.08 -28.07 -25.90
C SER A 204 21.84 -28.91 -27.14
N TYR A 205 20.96 -28.42 -28.01
CA TYR A 205 20.66 -28.99 -29.31
C TYR A 205 21.92 -28.94 -30.20
N ASP A 206 22.42 -30.11 -30.61
CA ASP A 206 23.36 -30.26 -31.72
C ASP A 206 22.63 -30.00 -33.04
N GLU A 207 23.03 -28.95 -33.76
CA GLU A 207 22.86 -28.90 -35.22
C GLU A 207 24.22 -28.66 -35.89
N GLU A 208 24.49 -29.56 -36.83
CA GLU A 208 25.73 -29.79 -37.56
C GLU A 208 26.23 -28.57 -38.36
N ALA A 209 27.55 -28.43 -38.44
CA ALA A 209 28.20 -27.81 -39.58
C ALA A 209 29.52 -28.52 -39.89
N ASP A 210 29.47 -29.30 -40.97
CA ASP A 210 30.59 -29.89 -41.69
C ASP A 210 31.76 -28.91 -41.94
N ALA A 211 32.99 -29.42 -41.77
CA ALA A 211 34.15 -28.97 -42.55
C ALA A 211 35.27 -30.04 -42.57
N ASP A 212 35.34 -30.75 -43.70
CA ASP A 212 36.50 -31.30 -44.43
C ASP A 212 37.68 -31.94 -43.67
N TYR A 213 37.94 -33.22 -43.96
CA TYR A 213 39.10 -33.67 -44.78
C TYR A 213 38.96 -35.13 -45.24
#